data_AF-A0A0G0ZUQ7-F1
#
_entry.id   AF-A0A0G0ZUQ7-F1
#
_cell.length_a   1.000
_cell.length_b   1.000
_cell.length_c   1.000
_cell.angle_alpha   90.00
_cell.angle_beta   90.00
_cell.angle_gamma   90.00
#
_symmetry.space_group_name_H-M   'P 1'
#
loop_
_entity.id
_entity.type
_entity.pdbx_description
1 polymer ?
#
loop_
_entity_poly.entity_id
_entity_poly.type
_entity_poly.pdbx_seq_one_letter_code
_entity_poly.pdbx_strand_id
1 'polypeptide(L)'
;MDVATGTGLSVEEMLNIFKLYDVAVSITAMDYNEKMLEVAHTVILPRIKAAHLINEKRSVTFLRSDARNLLGKPKGGLTTFSQKSFDCVSIMFGIGGIDDPVSCLRDILLILKPGGIISMHDIHRPYVFLNEHWPFFIGSKNAAAFTTLAWEQITTPLVLQSLWGWRDVSKLFYLLQLITVRDVKNQKFYGFTSLSFFMDTESWWFNLPVISTAKIVVEKIELTEEEASRRSNLLSFLLA
;
A
#
# COMPACT_ATOMS: atom_id res chain seq x y z
N MET A 1 -10.47 0.63 -3.93
CA MET A 1 -10.30 -0.59 -3.12
C MET A 1 -9.23 -0.31 -2.08
N ASP A 2 -9.43 -0.72 -0.84
CA ASP A 2 -8.41 -0.65 0.23
C ASP A 2 -7.91 -2.06 0.55
N VAL A 3 -6.63 -2.32 0.32
CA VAL A 3 -5.99 -3.63 0.51
C VAL A 3 -5.36 -3.70 1.88
N ALA A 4 -5.56 -4.82 2.58
CA ALA A 4 -5.12 -5.02 3.96
C ALA A 4 -5.69 -3.93 4.88
N THR A 5 -7.00 -3.74 4.80
CA THR A 5 -7.71 -2.67 5.52
C THR A 5 -7.63 -2.82 7.04
N GLY A 6 -7.25 -4.00 7.54
CA GLY A 6 -7.25 -4.31 8.96
C GLY A 6 -8.64 -4.11 9.55
N THR A 7 -8.72 -3.27 10.57
CA THR A 7 -9.99 -2.92 11.22
C THR A 7 -10.79 -1.87 10.44
N GLY A 8 -10.24 -1.24 9.40
CA GLY A 8 -10.92 -0.24 8.58
C GLY A 8 -10.71 1.22 9.00
N LEU A 9 -9.73 1.50 9.88
CA LEU A 9 -9.41 2.87 10.31
C LEU A 9 -8.99 3.78 9.14
N SER A 10 -8.20 3.25 8.20
CA SER A 10 -7.82 3.95 6.96
C SER A 10 -9.05 4.36 6.16
N VAL A 11 -10.05 3.48 6.07
CA VAL A 11 -11.28 3.69 5.30
C VAL A 11 -12.15 4.77 5.90
N GLU A 12 -12.28 4.79 7.24
CA GLU A 12 -12.98 5.88 7.92
C GLU A 12 -12.32 7.24 7.64
N GLU A 13 -10.99 7.31 7.71
CA GLU A 13 -10.27 8.55 7.43
C GLU A 13 -10.38 8.97 5.96
N MET A 14 -10.29 8.02 5.03
CA MET A 14 -10.55 8.28 3.61
C MET A 14 -11.96 8.84 3.40
N LEU A 15 -12.98 8.29 4.06
CA LEU A 15 -14.36 8.80 3.96
C LEU A 15 -14.52 10.20 4.56
N ASN A 16 -13.80 10.54 5.64
CA ASN A 16 -13.74 11.92 6.15
C ASN A 16 -13.23 12.87 5.07
N ILE A 17 -12.10 12.52 4.43
CA ILE A 17 -11.51 13.31 3.35
C ILE A 17 -12.48 13.43 2.17
N PHE A 18 -13.06 12.32 1.70
CA PHE A 18 -14.01 12.34 0.59
C PHE A 18 -15.28 13.13 0.91
N LYS A 19 -15.71 13.18 2.18
CA LYS A 19 -16.80 14.04 2.63
C LYS A 19 -16.42 15.52 2.55
N LEU A 20 -15.21 15.88 2.99
CA LEU A 20 -14.72 17.27 2.95
C LEU A 20 -14.64 17.81 1.50
N TYR A 21 -14.27 16.97 0.54
CA TYR A 21 -14.13 17.35 -0.87
C TYR A 21 -15.35 16.99 -1.74
N ASP A 22 -16.47 16.59 -1.15
CA ASP A 22 -17.70 16.11 -1.84
C ASP A 22 -17.46 15.08 -2.97
N VAL A 23 -16.54 14.14 -2.74
CA VAL A 23 -16.24 13.06 -3.68
C VAL A 23 -17.24 11.92 -3.52
N ALA A 24 -17.80 11.44 -4.64
CA ALA A 24 -18.59 10.23 -4.68
C ALA A 24 -17.67 9.01 -4.82
N VAL A 25 -17.87 7.99 -3.99
CA VAL A 25 -16.97 6.83 -3.91
C VAL A 25 -17.71 5.57 -3.47
N SER A 26 -17.30 4.42 -4.02
CA SER A 26 -17.66 3.09 -3.52
C SER A 26 -16.37 2.39 -3.08
N ILE A 27 -16.23 2.16 -1.78
CA ILE A 27 -15.02 1.56 -1.21
C ILE A 27 -15.25 0.08 -0.97
N THR A 28 -14.51 -0.75 -1.70
CA THR A 28 -14.28 -2.14 -1.30
C THR A 28 -13.06 -2.20 -0.39
N ALA A 29 -13.25 -2.54 0.88
CA ALA A 29 -12.20 -2.66 1.87
C ALA A 29 -11.98 -4.14 2.20
N MET A 30 -10.75 -4.63 2.04
CA MET A 30 -10.48 -6.06 2.15
C MET A 30 -9.37 -6.40 3.13
N ASP A 31 -9.56 -7.49 3.85
CA ASP A 31 -8.54 -8.14 4.66
C ASP A 31 -8.68 -9.67 4.58
N TYR A 32 -7.60 -10.39 4.88
CA TYR A 32 -7.63 -11.84 4.99
C TYR A 32 -8.07 -12.30 6.39
N ASN A 33 -7.78 -11.49 7.42
CA ASN A 33 -7.98 -11.80 8.83
C ASN A 33 -9.42 -11.51 9.28
N GLU A 34 -10.17 -12.57 9.59
CA GLU A 34 -11.56 -12.48 10.02
C GLU A 34 -11.75 -11.66 11.30
N LYS A 35 -10.81 -11.72 12.24
CA LYS A 35 -10.92 -10.97 13.50
C LYS A 35 -10.84 -9.47 13.25
N MET A 36 -10.03 -9.04 12.28
CA MET A 36 -9.93 -7.63 11.91
C MET A 36 -11.22 -7.15 11.23
N LEU A 37 -11.79 -7.98 10.36
CA LEU A 37 -13.07 -7.69 9.71
C LEU A 37 -14.24 -7.71 10.69
N GLU A 38 -14.22 -8.57 11.70
CA GLU A 38 -15.20 -8.55 12.79
C GLU A 38 -15.21 -7.19 13.49
N VAL A 39 -14.03 -6.65 13.84
CA VAL A 39 -13.91 -5.29 14.40
C VAL A 39 -14.38 -4.23 13.39
N ALA A 40 -14.04 -4.39 12.10
CA ALA A 40 -14.49 -3.48 11.05
C ALA A 40 -16.03 -3.41 10.97
N HIS A 41 -16.71 -4.55 11.08
CA HIS A 41 -18.16 -4.63 11.03
C HIS A 41 -18.86 -4.20 12.32
N THR A 42 -18.30 -4.53 13.49
CA THR A 42 -18.95 -4.33 14.79
C THR A 42 -18.62 -3.00 15.44
N VAL A 43 -17.48 -2.40 15.11
CA VAL A 43 -17.01 -1.15 15.72
C VAL A 43 -16.92 -0.02 14.69
N ILE A 44 -16.16 -0.24 13.61
CA ILE A 44 -15.83 0.84 12.67
C ILE A 44 -17.01 1.21 11.78
N LEU A 45 -17.71 0.24 11.19
CA LEU A 45 -18.86 0.49 10.34
C LEU A 45 -20.00 1.23 11.06
N PRO A 46 -20.38 0.88 12.31
CA PRO A 46 -21.30 1.70 13.11
C PRO A 46 -20.81 3.12 13.36
N ARG A 47 -19.51 3.31 13.63
CA ARG A 47 -18.91 4.63 13.83
C ARG A 47 -18.98 5.50 12.56
N ILE A 48 -18.62 4.92 11.41
CA ILE A 48 -18.76 5.54 10.07
C ILE A 48 -20.22 5.98 9.82
N LYS A 49 -21.19 5.13 10.17
CA LYS A 49 -22.62 5.43 10.04
C LYS A 49 -23.06 6.57 10.96
N ALA A 50 -22.66 6.53 12.23
CA ALA A 50 -22.99 7.56 13.21
C ALA A 50 -22.39 8.94 12.85
N ALA A 51 -21.21 8.96 12.23
CA ALA A 51 -20.58 10.18 11.72
C ALA A 51 -21.14 10.67 10.36
N HIS A 52 -22.16 9.99 9.83
CA HIS A 52 -22.77 10.29 8.52
C HIS A 52 -21.73 10.39 7.39
N LEU A 53 -20.80 9.43 7.36
CA LEU A 53 -19.76 9.36 6.33
C LEU A 53 -20.21 8.57 5.09
N ILE A 54 -21.21 7.71 5.24
CA ILE A 54 -21.86 6.98 4.14
C ILE A 54 -23.24 7.56 3.83
N ASN A 55 -23.58 7.61 2.54
CA ASN A 55 -24.84 8.08 1.98
C ASN A 55 -24.99 7.57 0.53
N GLU A 56 -25.90 8.14 -0.25
CA GLU A 56 -26.10 7.79 -1.66
C GLU A 56 -24.86 8.01 -2.56
N LYS A 57 -23.97 8.95 -2.21
CA LYS A 57 -22.72 9.20 -2.93
C LYS A 57 -21.55 8.35 -2.41
N ARG A 58 -21.63 7.83 -1.17
CA ARG A 58 -20.48 7.20 -0.48
C ARG A 58 -20.88 5.90 0.18
N SER A 59 -20.27 4.80 -0.21
CA SER A 59 -20.50 3.49 0.36
C SER A 59 -19.19 2.79 0.72
N VAL A 60 -19.27 1.86 1.68
CA VAL A 60 -18.17 0.97 2.06
C VAL A 60 -18.69 -0.44 2.23
N THR A 61 -17.95 -1.40 1.70
CA THR A 61 -18.14 -2.83 1.91
C THR A 61 -16.85 -3.44 2.42
N PHE A 62 -16.89 -3.99 3.63
CA PHE A 62 -15.82 -4.82 4.17
C PHE A 62 -16.04 -6.27 3.71
N LEU A 63 -14.99 -6.89 3.19
CA LEU A 63 -15.05 -8.28 2.73
C LEU A 63 -13.75 -9.03 3.00
N ARG A 64 -13.87 -10.36 3.07
CA ARG A 64 -12.72 -11.23 3.20
C ARG A 64 -12.13 -11.57 1.83
N SER A 65 -10.85 -11.26 1.63
CA SER A 65 -10.13 -11.56 0.39
C SER A 65 -8.63 -11.76 0.67
N ASP A 66 -7.93 -12.47 -0.21
CA ASP A 66 -6.49 -12.70 -0.11
C ASP A 66 -5.77 -11.84 -1.16
N ALA A 67 -4.95 -10.91 -0.70
CA ALA A 67 -4.17 -10.01 -1.55
C ALA A 67 -3.18 -10.76 -2.47
N ARG A 68 -2.87 -12.03 -2.17
CA ARG A 68 -2.03 -12.91 -3.00
C ARG A 68 -2.78 -13.56 -4.16
N ASN A 69 -4.11 -13.42 -4.21
CA ASN A 69 -4.96 -14.06 -5.21
C ASN A 69 -6.21 -13.21 -5.49
N LEU A 70 -6.03 -12.02 -6.04
CA LEU A 70 -7.13 -11.09 -6.32
C LEU A 70 -7.96 -11.51 -7.53
N LEU A 71 -7.38 -12.26 -8.47
CA LEU A 71 -8.02 -12.63 -9.74
C LEU A 71 -8.39 -14.11 -9.86
N GLY A 72 -7.91 -14.97 -8.96
CA GLY A 72 -8.11 -16.41 -9.10
C GLY A 72 -9.51 -16.88 -8.76
N LYS A 73 -9.65 -18.21 -8.65
CA LYS A 73 -10.89 -18.82 -8.20
C LYS A 73 -11.11 -18.52 -6.72
N PRO A 74 -12.33 -18.12 -6.31
CA PRO A 74 -12.70 -18.04 -4.90
C PRO A 74 -12.40 -19.38 -4.21
N LYS A 75 -11.71 -19.32 -3.07
CA LYS A 75 -11.42 -20.49 -2.23
C LYS A 75 -11.84 -20.17 -0.80
N GLY A 76 -12.54 -21.09 -0.14
CA GLY A 76 -12.83 -20.98 1.29
C GLY A 76 -13.53 -19.68 1.72
N GLY A 77 -14.50 -19.19 0.94
CA GLY A 77 -15.22 -17.95 1.23
C GLY A 77 -14.46 -16.65 0.92
N LEU A 78 -13.25 -16.73 0.36
CA LEU A 78 -12.48 -15.57 -0.08
C LEU A 78 -13.05 -15.00 -1.38
N THR A 79 -13.27 -13.70 -1.38
CA THR A 79 -13.73 -12.96 -2.55
C THR A 79 -12.57 -12.69 -3.50
N THR A 80 -12.83 -12.77 -4.80
CA THR A 80 -11.91 -12.34 -5.86
C THR A 80 -12.60 -11.31 -6.75
N PHE A 81 -11.83 -10.66 -7.62
CA PHE A 81 -12.24 -9.52 -8.40
C PHE A 81 -12.06 -9.76 -9.89
N SER A 82 -12.81 -9.02 -10.69
CA SER A 82 -12.63 -9.00 -12.14
C SER A 82 -11.52 -8.02 -12.53
N GLN A 83 -10.90 -8.26 -13.68
CA GLN A 83 -9.98 -7.30 -14.29
C GLN A 83 -10.69 -5.98 -14.59
N LYS A 84 -9.97 -4.86 -14.49
CA LYS A 84 -10.48 -3.50 -14.80
C LYS A 84 -11.75 -3.12 -14.02
N SER A 85 -11.84 -3.52 -12.76
CA SER A 85 -12.97 -3.26 -11.87
C SER A 85 -12.80 -2.02 -10.99
N PHE A 86 -11.56 -1.59 -10.73
CA PHE A 86 -11.29 -0.49 -9.80
C PHE A 86 -10.62 0.73 -10.48
N ASP A 87 -11.04 1.92 -10.08
CA ASP A 87 -10.43 3.19 -10.48
C ASP A 87 -9.21 3.54 -9.62
N CYS A 88 -9.21 3.15 -8.34
CA CYS A 88 -8.13 3.42 -7.40
C CYS A 88 -7.94 2.26 -6.42
N VAL A 89 -6.70 2.01 -6.04
CA VAL A 89 -6.30 1.06 -4.99
C VAL A 89 -5.44 1.76 -3.95
N SER A 90 -5.78 1.65 -2.67
CA SER A 90 -4.95 2.07 -1.55
C SER A 90 -4.34 0.86 -0.85
N ILE A 91 -3.11 1.02 -0.39
CA ILE A 91 -2.42 0.06 0.49
C ILE A 91 -1.74 0.86 1.59
N MET A 92 -2.35 0.90 2.78
CA MET A 92 -1.86 1.65 3.93
C MET A 92 -1.30 0.69 4.97
N PHE A 93 0.03 0.68 5.14
CA PHE A 93 0.74 -0.24 6.05
C PHE A 93 0.18 -1.66 5.92
N GLY A 94 0.24 -2.21 4.70
CA GLY A 94 -0.34 -3.51 4.37
C GLY A 94 0.57 -4.43 3.56
N ILE A 95 1.44 -3.87 2.72
CA ILE A 95 2.19 -4.68 1.74
C ILE A 95 3.29 -5.51 2.41
N GLY A 96 3.78 -5.09 3.58
CA GLY A 96 4.80 -5.83 4.33
C GLY A 96 4.31 -7.11 4.99
N GLY A 97 3.00 -7.27 5.16
CA GLY A 97 2.37 -8.52 5.61
C GLY A 97 2.15 -9.55 4.49
N ILE A 98 2.46 -9.22 3.23
CA ILE A 98 2.21 -10.07 2.07
C ILE A 98 3.48 -10.84 1.68
N ASP A 99 3.36 -12.16 1.47
CA ASP A 99 4.50 -13.05 1.16
C ASP A 99 5.13 -12.80 -0.20
N ASP A 100 4.30 -12.61 -1.24
CA ASP A 100 4.73 -12.25 -2.58
C ASP A 100 4.09 -10.91 -2.99
N PRO A 101 4.69 -9.80 -2.54
CA PRO A 101 4.15 -8.47 -2.80
C PRO A 101 4.23 -8.09 -4.30
N VAL A 102 5.21 -8.63 -5.05
CA VAL A 102 5.32 -8.35 -6.49
C VAL A 102 4.17 -8.99 -7.26
N SER A 103 3.82 -10.24 -6.94
CA SER A 103 2.64 -10.88 -7.51
C SER A 103 1.34 -10.17 -7.12
N CYS A 104 1.20 -9.75 -5.85
CA CYS A 104 0.07 -8.93 -5.42
C CYS A 104 -0.06 -7.64 -6.25
N LEU A 105 1.04 -6.91 -6.45
CA LEU A 105 1.04 -5.69 -7.25
C LEU A 105 0.75 -5.94 -8.75
N ARG A 106 1.13 -7.09 -9.30
CA ARG A 106 0.73 -7.53 -10.66
C ARG A 106 -0.78 -7.76 -10.75
N ASP A 107 -1.36 -8.42 -9.76
CA ASP A 107 -2.80 -8.64 -9.66
C ASP A 107 -3.54 -7.30 -9.52
N ILE A 108 -3.03 -6.37 -8.71
CA ILE A 108 -3.55 -5.01 -8.59
C ILE A 108 -3.50 -4.29 -9.94
N LEU A 109 -2.40 -4.38 -10.68
CA LEU A 109 -2.26 -3.78 -12.00
C LEU A 109 -3.34 -4.31 -12.97
N LEU A 110 -3.76 -5.57 -12.84
CA LEU A 110 -4.77 -6.18 -13.70
C LEU A 110 -6.22 -5.80 -13.31
N ILE A 111 -6.53 -5.68 -12.01
CA ILE A 111 -7.87 -5.24 -11.55
C ILE A 111 -8.10 -3.74 -11.73
N LEU A 112 -7.04 -2.93 -11.86
CA LEU A 112 -7.17 -1.51 -12.16
C LEU A 112 -7.67 -1.28 -13.60
N LYS A 113 -8.55 -0.30 -13.77
CA LYS A 113 -8.89 0.26 -15.09
C LYS A 113 -7.68 0.99 -15.69
N PRO A 114 -7.57 1.12 -17.02
CA PRO A 114 -6.58 2.02 -17.64
C PRO A 114 -6.69 3.43 -17.05
N GLY A 115 -5.57 4.06 -16.70
CA GLY A 115 -5.54 5.35 -15.97
C GLY A 115 -5.86 5.25 -14.47
N GLY A 116 -6.13 4.04 -13.96
CA GLY A 116 -6.37 3.81 -12.55
C GLY A 116 -5.11 3.97 -11.71
N ILE A 117 -5.27 4.35 -10.45
CA ILE A 117 -4.17 4.77 -9.57
C ILE A 117 -3.95 3.78 -8.42
N ILE A 118 -2.70 3.62 -7.99
CA ILE A 118 -2.35 3.06 -6.68
C ILE A 118 -1.79 4.17 -5.79
N SER A 119 -2.27 4.25 -4.56
CA SER A 119 -1.62 4.98 -3.47
C SER A 119 -1.12 3.99 -2.43
N MET A 120 0.20 3.84 -2.32
CA MET A 120 0.83 2.94 -1.35
C MET A 120 1.60 3.78 -0.32
N HIS A 121 1.33 3.54 0.95
CA HIS A 121 2.03 4.13 2.10
C HIS A 121 2.44 3.00 3.01
N ASP A 122 3.72 2.86 3.28
CA ASP A 122 4.23 1.82 4.18
C ASP A 122 5.56 2.27 4.78
N ILE A 123 6.11 1.44 5.65
CA ILE A 123 7.41 1.66 6.28
C ILE A 123 8.50 1.62 5.20
N HIS A 124 9.48 2.51 5.33
CA HIS A 124 10.62 2.58 4.44
C HIS A 124 11.90 2.70 5.27
N ARG A 125 13.00 2.13 4.79
CA ARG A 125 14.32 2.28 5.39
C ARG A 125 14.76 3.74 5.29
N PRO A 126 15.25 4.37 6.37
CA PRO A 126 15.74 5.74 6.31
C PRO A 126 16.89 5.87 5.29
N TYR A 127 16.91 6.98 4.54
CA TYR A 127 18.08 7.38 3.78
C TYR A 127 18.93 8.32 4.59
N VAL A 128 20.24 8.06 4.61
CA VAL A 128 21.25 8.84 5.35
C VAL A 128 21.27 10.33 4.97
N PHE A 129 20.68 10.70 3.83
CA PHE A 129 20.73 12.05 3.27
C PHE A 129 19.40 12.82 3.33
N LEU A 130 18.31 12.22 3.83
CA LEU A 130 17.04 12.93 3.99
C LEU A 130 17.00 13.61 5.36
N ASN A 131 16.70 14.92 5.33
CA ASN A 131 16.93 15.87 6.42
C ASN A 131 16.14 15.47 7.67
N GLU A 132 16.84 15.24 8.79
CA GLU A 132 16.22 14.90 10.06
C GLU A 132 16.08 16.15 10.92
N HIS A 133 14.88 16.35 11.49
CA HIS A 133 14.65 17.39 12.49
C HIS A 133 14.90 16.85 13.90
N TRP A 134 16.18 16.73 14.28
CA TRP A 134 16.53 16.50 15.69
C TRP A 134 16.46 17.80 16.50
N PRO A 135 16.15 17.74 17.80
CA PRO A 135 16.30 18.88 18.68
C PRO A 135 17.71 19.46 18.58
N PHE A 136 17.81 20.79 18.45
CA PHE A 136 19.05 21.51 18.12
C PHE A 136 20.25 21.21 19.06
N PHE A 137 19.99 20.71 20.27
CA PHE A 137 21.00 20.39 21.27
C PHE A 137 21.67 19.01 21.10
N ILE A 138 21.15 18.12 20.24
CA ILE A 138 21.72 16.79 19.98
C ILE A 138 22.68 16.80 18.77
N GLY A 139 22.74 17.89 18.01
CA GLY A 139 23.66 18.05 16.89
C GLY A 139 23.25 17.22 15.67
N SER A 140 22.76 17.90 14.64
CA SER A 140 22.27 17.31 13.38
C SER A 140 23.32 16.57 12.55
N LYS A 141 24.62 16.64 12.90
CA LYS A 141 25.71 16.14 12.05
C LYS A 141 25.83 14.62 11.98
N ASN A 142 25.35 13.88 12.99
CA ASN A 142 25.42 12.41 13.05
C ASN A 142 24.04 11.73 13.12
N ALA A 143 22.97 12.52 13.00
CA ALA A 143 21.59 12.10 13.14
C ALA A 143 21.24 10.94 12.20
N ALA A 144 21.62 11.05 10.93
CA ALA A 144 21.30 10.06 9.91
C ALA A 144 22.03 8.71 10.07
N ALA A 145 23.27 8.74 10.59
CA ALA A 145 24.01 7.52 10.94
C ALA A 145 23.36 6.83 12.16
N PHE A 146 22.92 7.61 13.15
CA PHE A 146 22.21 7.09 14.32
C PHE A 146 20.86 6.49 13.94
N THR A 147 20.10 7.14 13.07
CA THR A 147 18.82 6.64 12.54
C THR A 147 19.01 5.35 11.76
N THR A 148 20.04 5.27 10.91
CA THR A 148 20.37 4.03 10.20
C THR A 148 20.73 2.90 11.17
N LEU A 149 21.53 3.21 12.19
CA LEU A 149 21.89 2.24 13.23
C LEU A 149 20.67 1.82 14.05
N ALA A 150 19.80 2.75 14.44
CA ALA A 150 18.55 2.46 15.15
C ALA A 150 17.59 1.61 14.30
N TRP A 151 17.52 1.87 13.00
CA TRP A 151 16.76 1.06 12.06
C TRP A 151 17.28 -0.39 12.00
N GLU A 152 18.59 -0.58 11.89
CA GLU A 152 19.22 -1.90 11.80
C GLU A 152 19.17 -2.66 13.11
N GLN A 153 19.44 -1.99 14.23
CA GLN A 153 19.60 -2.63 15.54
C GLN A 153 18.30 -2.75 16.33
N ILE A 154 17.29 -1.92 16.02
CA ILE A 154 16.04 -1.85 16.79
C ILE A 154 14.83 -2.08 15.88
N THR A 155 14.59 -1.21 14.88
CA THR A 155 13.35 -1.26 14.07
C THR A 155 13.21 -2.58 13.33
N THR A 156 14.27 -3.05 12.67
CA THR A 156 14.25 -4.31 11.90
C THR A 156 14.00 -5.53 12.80
N PRO A 157 14.81 -5.80 13.84
CA PRO A 157 14.61 -7.01 14.65
C PRO A 157 13.40 -6.94 15.59
N LEU A 158 13.09 -5.77 16.16
CA LEU A 158 12.05 -5.66 17.19
C LEU A 158 10.67 -5.35 16.58
N VAL A 159 10.58 -4.30 15.76
CA VAL A 159 9.28 -3.81 15.27
C VAL A 159 8.81 -4.64 14.08
N LEU A 160 9.66 -4.77 13.06
CA LEU A 160 9.30 -5.49 11.84
C LEU A 160 9.20 -7.00 12.12
N GLN A 161 10.24 -7.63 12.65
CA GLN A 161 10.25 -9.09 12.82
C GLN A 161 9.43 -9.59 14.01
N SER A 162 9.57 -8.99 15.19
CA SER A 162 9.01 -9.57 16.42
C SER A 162 7.58 -9.12 16.72
N LEU A 163 7.25 -7.84 16.49
CA LEU A 163 5.93 -7.31 16.84
C LEU A 163 4.90 -7.49 15.73
N TRP A 164 5.26 -7.18 14.49
CA TRP A 164 4.31 -7.12 13.38
C TRP A 164 4.48 -8.23 12.34
N GLY A 165 5.55 -9.04 12.41
CA GLY A 165 5.86 -10.03 11.37
C GLY A 165 5.99 -9.40 9.97
N TRP A 166 6.37 -8.12 9.94
CA TRP A 166 6.41 -7.23 8.79
C TRP A 166 7.73 -7.38 8.05
N ARG A 167 7.69 -7.41 6.72
CA ARG A 167 8.90 -7.42 5.87
C ARG A 167 9.39 -6.00 5.60
N ASP A 168 10.68 -5.87 5.27
CA ASP A 168 11.22 -4.62 4.72
C ASP A 168 10.71 -4.44 3.28
N VAL A 169 9.83 -3.46 3.10
CA VAL A 169 9.15 -3.16 1.83
C VAL A 169 9.81 -2.03 1.04
N SER A 170 10.94 -1.48 1.52
CA SER A 170 11.59 -0.31 0.93
C SER A 170 11.86 -0.48 -0.57
N LYS A 171 12.36 -1.66 -0.96
CA LYS A 171 12.64 -1.97 -2.37
C LYS A 171 11.39 -1.93 -3.25
N LEU A 172 10.21 -2.25 -2.72
CA LEU A 172 8.97 -2.33 -3.49
C LEU A 172 8.56 -0.99 -4.08
N PHE A 173 8.82 0.11 -3.38
CA PHE A 173 8.54 1.46 -3.90
C PHE A 173 9.27 1.75 -5.23
N TYR A 174 10.46 1.17 -5.41
CA TYR A 174 11.25 1.29 -6.63
C TYR A 174 10.88 0.22 -7.67
N LEU A 175 10.65 -1.01 -7.23
CA LEU A 175 10.28 -2.12 -8.12
C LEU A 175 8.89 -1.94 -8.75
N LEU A 176 7.98 -1.21 -8.10
CA LEU A 176 6.61 -0.98 -8.57
C LEU A 176 6.55 -0.50 -10.02
N GLN A 177 7.43 0.41 -10.42
CA GLN A 177 7.47 0.95 -11.79
C GLN A 177 7.96 -0.07 -12.83
N LEU A 178 8.64 -1.12 -12.41
CA LEU A 178 9.13 -2.21 -13.28
C LEU A 178 8.10 -3.33 -13.45
N ILE A 179 7.01 -3.30 -12.70
CA ILE A 179 5.95 -4.29 -12.80
C ILE A 179 5.17 -4.07 -14.09
N THR A 180 5.08 -5.13 -14.90
CA THR A 180 4.37 -5.14 -16.17
C THR A 180 3.45 -6.34 -16.27
N VAL A 181 2.32 -6.18 -16.95
CA VAL A 181 1.40 -7.28 -17.28
C VAL A 181 0.95 -7.19 -18.73
N ARG A 182 0.69 -8.34 -19.35
CA ARG A 182 0.11 -8.43 -20.69
C ARG A 182 -1.38 -8.71 -20.57
N ASP A 183 -2.21 -7.82 -21.10
CA ASP A 183 -3.63 -8.08 -21.32
C ASP A 183 -3.77 -8.94 -22.58
N VAL A 184 -3.92 -10.25 -22.37
CA VAL A 184 -4.00 -11.25 -23.45
C VAL A 184 -5.19 -10.98 -24.39
N LYS A 185 -6.29 -10.40 -23.88
CA LYS A 185 -7.49 -10.15 -24.70
C LYS A 185 -7.25 -9.03 -25.69
N ASN A 186 -6.56 -7.97 -25.28
CA ASN A 186 -6.35 -6.78 -26.10
C ASN A 186 -4.96 -6.70 -26.72
N GLN A 187 -4.08 -7.68 -26.44
CA GLN A 187 -2.68 -7.69 -26.88
C GLN A 187 -1.90 -6.42 -26.47
N LYS A 188 -2.27 -5.85 -25.32
CA LYS A 188 -1.66 -4.62 -24.78
C LYS A 188 -0.83 -4.93 -23.55
N PHE A 189 0.25 -4.17 -23.38
CA PHE A 189 1.06 -4.20 -22.18
C PHE A 189 0.68 -3.03 -21.28
N TYR A 190 0.65 -3.28 -19.97
CA TYR A 190 0.44 -2.25 -18.97
C TYR A 190 1.55 -2.31 -17.93
N GLY A 191 1.82 -1.15 -17.34
CA GLY A 191 2.71 -1.00 -16.20
C GLY A 191 2.35 0.25 -15.39
N PHE A 192 3.20 0.58 -14.43
CA PHE A 192 3.03 1.76 -13.59
C PHE A 192 3.95 2.90 -13.99
N THR A 193 3.45 4.13 -13.90
CA THR A 193 4.29 5.35 -13.92
C THR A 193 4.13 6.09 -12.61
N SER A 194 5.22 6.64 -12.07
CA SER A 194 5.17 7.42 -10.83
C SER A 194 4.57 8.80 -11.08
N LEU A 195 3.53 9.14 -10.31
CA LEU A 195 2.98 10.50 -10.24
C LEU A 195 3.62 11.30 -9.11
N SER A 196 3.85 10.64 -7.97
CA SER A 196 4.52 11.26 -6.82
C SER A 196 5.20 10.20 -5.97
N PHE A 197 6.37 10.53 -5.43
CA PHE A 197 7.06 9.74 -4.43
C PHE A 197 7.55 10.67 -3.33
N PHE A 198 7.19 10.37 -2.09
CA PHE A 198 7.60 11.12 -0.91
C PHE A 198 8.07 10.15 0.16
N MET A 199 9.10 10.53 0.90
CA MET A 199 9.57 9.79 2.06
C MET A 199 9.67 10.77 3.21
N ASP A 200 9.15 10.35 4.35
CA ASP A 200 9.22 11.10 5.59
C ASP A 200 9.83 10.26 6.70
N THR A 201 10.33 10.95 7.70
CA THR A 201 10.92 10.35 8.89
C THR A 201 10.17 10.87 10.09
N GLU A 202 9.24 10.05 10.60
CA GLU A 202 8.39 10.44 11.71
C GLU A 202 9.04 10.11 13.06
N SER A 203 8.96 11.06 13.99
CA SER A 203 9.29 10.83 15.39
C SER A 203 8.07 10.24 16.10
N TRP A 204 8.09 8.94 16.35
CA TRP A 204 6.99 8.27 17.07
C TRP A 204 7.07 8.47 18.59
N TRP A 205 5.92 8.35 19.25
CA TRP A 205 5.79 8.53 20.70
C TRP A 205 6.71 7.53 21.45
N PHE A 206 7.31 7.98 22.56
CA PHE A 206 8.19 7.25 23.48
C PHE A 206 9.70 7.11 23.16
N ASN A 207 10.31 7.97 22.34
CA ASN A 207 11.77 7.96 22.09
C ASN A 207 12.31 6.60 21.57
N LEU A 208 11.45 5.78 20.96
CA LEU A 208 11.77 4.53 20.28
C LEU A 208 11.89 4.78 18.76
N PRO A 209 12.58 3.89 18.01
CA PRO A 209 13.43 4.28 16.90
C PRO A 209 12.63 4.98 15.79
N VAL A 210 13.29 5.98 15.21
CA VAL A 210 12.88 6.70 14.02
C VAL A 210 12.31 5.73 12.97
N ILE A 211 11.00 5.84 12.69
CA ILE A 211 10.35 5.06 11.63
C ILE A 211 10.19 5.99 10.43
N SER A 212 10.96 5.71 9.38
CA SER A 212 10.72 6.35 8.10
C SER A 212 9.56 5.65 7.39
N THR A 213 8.74 6.43 6.72
CA THR A 213 7.63 5.94 5.90
C THR A 213 7.80 6.51 4.50
N ALA A 214 7.34 5.77 3.50
CA ALA A 214 7.28 6.27 2.13
C ALA A 214 5.86 6.20 1.61
N LYS A 215 5.51 7.20 0.81
CA LYS A 215 4.27 7.30 0.07
C LYS A 215 4.59 7.36 -1.41
N ILE A 216 4.00 6.46 -2.19
CA ILE A 216 4.04 6.52 -3.65
C ILE A 216 2.64 6.52 -4.22
N VAL A 217 2.45 7.35 -5.24
CA VAL A 217 1.26 7.34 -6.08
C VAL A 217 1.70 7.00 -7.49
N VAL A 218 1.15 5.93 -8.05
CA VAL A 218 1.44 5.49 -9.42
C VAL A 218 0.16 5.35 -10.23
N GLU A 219 0.26 5.58 -11.53
CA GLU A 219 -0.84 5.40 -12.48
C GLU A 219 -0.58 4.20 -13.40
N LYS A 220 -1.64 3.45 -13.70
CA LYS A 220 -1.63 2.40 -14.71
C LYS A 220 -1.62 3.01 -16.11
N ILE A 221 -0.53 2.81 -16.83
CA ILE A 221 -0.35 3.26 -18.21
C ILE A 221 -0.20 2.09 -19.18
N GLU A 222 -0.57 2.32 -20.43
CA GLU A 222 -0.23 1.43 -21.55
C GLU A 222 1.26 1.58 -21.90
N LEU A 223 1.91 0.47 -22.20
CA LEU A 223 3.33 0.41 -22.55
C LEU A 223 3.51 -0.12 -23.97
N THR A 224 4.60 0.31 -24.62
CA THR A 224 5.11 -0.39 -25.81
C THR A 224 5.67 -1.76 -25.41
N GLU A 225 5.70 -2.70 -26.36
CA GLU A 225 6.26 -4.03 -26.12
C GLU A 225 7.75 -3.99 -25.74
N GLU A 226 8.51 -3.07 -26.34
CA GLU A 226 9.92 -2.83 -26.01
C GLU A 226 10.09 -2.38 -24.56
N GLU A 227 9.32 -1.38 -24.12
CA GLU A 227 9.40 -0.86 -22.75
C GLU A 227 8.92 -1.91 -21.73
N ALA A 228 7.88 -2.66 -22.06
CA ALA A 228 7.39 -3.74 -21.22
C ALA A 228 8.45 -4.85 -21.05
N SER A 229 9.11 -5.24 -22.13
CA SER A 229 10.19 -6.23 -22.12
C SER A 229 11.40 -5.74 -21.32
N ARG A 230 11.81 -4.47 -21.52
CA ARG A 230 12.92 -3.85 -20.78
C ARG A 230 12.66 -3.86 -19.27
N ARG A 231 11.48 -3.42 -18.84
CA ARG A 231 11.08 -3.42 -17.42
C ARG A 231 11.01 -4.82 -16.84
N SER A 232 10.39 -5.77 -17.55
CA SER A 232 10.27 -7.16 -17.12
C SER A 232 11.64 -7.82 -16.95
N ASN A 233 12.57 -7.60 -17.89
CA ASN A 233 13.93 -8.14 -17.81
C ASN A 233 14.70 -7.55 -16.62
N LEU A 234 14.60 -6.24 -16.41
CA LEU A 234 15.24 -5.59 -15.26
C LEU A 234 14.65 -6.06 -13.93
N LEU A 235 13.33 -6.21 -13.85
CA LEU A 235 12.66 -6.74 -12.65
C LEU A 235 13.16 -8.16 -12.34
N SER A 236 13.22 -9.05 -13.34
CA SER A 236 13.74 -10.40 -13.17
C SER A 236 15.20 -10.41 -12.72
N PHE A 237 16.04 -9.52 -13.27
CA PHE A 237 17.43 -9.38 -12.85
C PHE A 237 17.58 -8.92 -11.39
N LEU A 238 16.73 -7.99 -10.93
CA LEU A 238 16.77 -7.47 -9.56
C LEU A 238 16.17 -8.43 -8.52
N LEU A 239 15.36 -9.40 -8.95
CA LEU A 239 14.75 -10.43 -8.10
C LEU A 239 15.53 -11.74 -8.06
N ALA A 240 16.50 -11.93 -8.97
CA ALA A 240 17.41 -13.08 -8.99
C ALA A 240 18.50 -12.97 -7.91
#